data_AF-A0ABD1AWX1-F1
#
_entry.id   AF-A0ABD1AWX1-F1
#
_cell.length_a   1.000
_cell.length_b   1.000
_cell.length_c   1.000
_cell.angle_alpha   90.00
_cell.angle_beta   90.00
_cell.angle_gamma   90.00
#
_symmetry.space_group_name_H-M   'P 1'
#
loop_
_entity.id
_entity.type
_entity.pdbx_description
1 polymer ?
#
loop_
_entity_poly.entity_id
_entity_poly.type
_entity_poly.pdbx_seq_one_letter_code
_entity_poly.pdbx_strand_id
1 'polypeptide(L)'
;MSSPGEYYNSLPPITKAYGTLCLLTTTASQLGLVGPAYIALFPELVLKQFQVWRLITNFFFLGGFSINFGIRLLMIARYGVQLEKGPFERRTADFLWMMIFGSLTLLVLSVIPFFWTPFLGVSLVFMLLYLWSREFPNANISLYGLVTLKAFYLPWAMLALDVIFGSKIMPDLLGIIAGHLYYFLTVLHPLATGKNYLKTPKWVNKLVARWRIGAPVASVRQAGGVGAGGPGAGGGVGGGGAYSSARAPPESSNTAFRGRSYRLTD
;
A
#
# COMPACT_ATOMS: atom_id res chain seq x y z
N MET A 1 -0.04 22.34 13.44
CA MET A 1 0.62 21.68 12.29
C MET A 1 1.42 20.55 12.87
N SER A 2 1.10 19.30 12.55
CA SER A 2 1.85 18.16 13.07
C SER A 2 3.30 18.29 12.62
N SER A 3 4.27 18.10 13.53
CA SER A 3 5.67 18.16 13.12
C SER A 3 5.96 17.08 12.05
N PRO A 4 6.95 17.27 11.16
CA PRO A 4 7.33 16.23 10.20
C PRO A 4 7.62 14.86 10.85
N GLY A 5 8.12 14.87 12.10
CA GLY A 5 8.32 13.68 12.91
C GLY A 5 7.02 13.03 13.38
N GLU A 6 6.03 13.82 13.80
CA GLU A 6 4.69 13.33 14.15
C GLU A 6 3.98 12.72 12.93
N TYR A 7 4.10 13.36 11.76
CA TYR A 7 3.58 12.80 10.51
C TYR A 7 4.24 11.45 10.21
N TYR A 8 5.57 11.36 10.27
CA TYR A 8 6.31 10.11 10.04
C TYR A 8 5.95 9.00 11.05
N ASN A 9 5.68 9.35 12.30
CA ASN A 9 5.25 8.40 13.34
C ASN A 9 3.81 7.95 13.16
N SER A 10 2.96 8.78 12.53
CA SER A 10 1.58 8.41 12.18
C SER A 10 1.48 7.46 10.97
N LEU A 11 2.57 7.29 10.20
CA LEU A 11 2.57 6.43 9.02
C LEU A 11 2.42 4.95 9.39
N PRO A 12 1.66 4.18 8.60
CA PRO A 12 1.48 2.76 8.84
C PRO A 12 2.79 2.01 8.54
N PRO A 13 3.05 0.89 9.24
CA PRO A 13 4.40 0.37 9.40
C PRO A 13 5.03 -0.16 8.10
N ILE A 14 4.26 -0.84 7.23
CA ILE A 14 4.84 -1.43 6.01
C ILE A 14 5.16 -0.34 4.99
N THR A 15 4.23 0.58 4.75
CA THR A 15 4.43 1.70 3.82
C THR A 15 5.55 2.61 4.32
N LYS A 16 5.62 2.87 5.64
CA LYS A 16 6.70 3.61 6.27
C LYS A 16 8.06 2.95 6.04
N ALA A 17 8.16 1.64 6.31
CA ALA A 17 9.39 0.89 6.10
C ALA A 17 9.80 0.91 4.61
N TYR A 18 8.87 0.63 3.70
CA TYR A 18 9.13 0.62 2.26
C TYR A 18 9.61 1.99 1.75
N GLY A 19 8.88 3.08 2.05
CA GLY A 19 9.27 4.42 1.64
C GLY A 19 10.61 4.87 2.24
N THR A 20 10.88 4.52 3.49
CA THR A 20 12.16 4.83 4.16
C THR A 20 13.31 4.06 3.51
N LEU A 21 13.13 2.77 3.24
CA LEU A 21 14.13 1.95 2.55
C LEU A 21 14.41 2.48 1.15
N CYS A 22 13.39 2.91 0.41
CA CYS A 22 13.56 3.53 -0.89
C CYS A 22 14.39 4.82 -0.82
N LEU A 23 14.09 5.69 0.14
CA LEU A 23 14.84 6.93 0.35
C LEU A 23 16.29 6.65 0.76
N LEU A 24 16.51 5.73 1.69
CA LEU A 24 17.85 5.34 2.15
C LEU A 24 18.67 4.72 1.03
N THR A 25 18.08 3.83 0.23
CA THR A 25 18.78 3.15 -0.86
C THR A 25 19.19 4.13 -1.96
N THR A 26 18.30 5.04 -2.35
CA THR A 26 18.64 6.10 -3.31
C THR A 26 19.70 7.03 -2.74
N THR A 27 19.61 7.42 -1.47
CA THR A 27 20.63 8.27 -0.82
C THR A 27 22.00 7.58 -0.78
N ALA A 28 22.05 6.31 -0.35
CA ALA A 28 23.28 5.53 -0.31
C ALA A 28 23.90 5.36 -1.71
N SER A 29 23.06 5.20 -2.74
CA SER A 29 23.53 5.15 -4.12
C SER A 29 24.10 6.47 -4.62
N GLN A 30 23.52 7.61 -4.20
CA GLN A 30 23.97 8.94 -4.61
C GLN A 30 25.24 9.37 -3.88
N LEU A 31 25.44 8.90 -2.65
CA LEU A 31 26.69 9.08 -1.91
C LEU A 31 27.82 8.16 -2.40
N GLY A 32 27.57 7.31 -3.40
CA GLY A 32 28.55 6.35 -3.90
C GLY A 32 28.84 5.18 -2.96
N LEU A 33 28.10 5.03 -1.85
CA LEU A 33 28.28 3.94 -0.90
C LEU A 33 27.85 2.59 -1.49
N VAL A 34 26.83 2.60 -2.35
CA VAL A 34 26.34 1.41 -3.04
C VAL A 34 26.21 1.71 -4.53
N GLY A 35 27.02 1.06 -5.36
CA GLY A 35 26.89 1.20 -6.82
C GLY A 35 25.53 0.67 -7.31
N PRO A 36 24.81 1.38 -8.19
CA PRO A 36 23.54 0.90 -8.77
C PRO A 36 23.65 -0.50 -9.39
N ALA A 37 24.83 -0.84 -9.94
CA ALA A 37 25.14 -2.14 -10.50
C ALA A 37 25.10 -3.29 -9.47
N TYR A 38 25.31 -3.04 -8.18
CA TYR A 38 25.18 -4.04 -7.12
C TYR A 38 23.72 -4.31 -6.73
N ILE A 39 22.84 -3.34 -6.96
CA ILE A 39 21.42 -3.42 -6.65
C ILE A 39 20.62 -3.99 -7.84
N ALA A 40 21.09 -3.70 -9.05
CA ALA A 40 20.44 -4.11 -10.29
C ALA A 40 20.22 -5.63 -10.38
N LEU A 41 19.04 -6.00 -10.88
CA LEU A 41 18.65 -7.37 -11.12
C LEU A 41 19.30 -7.89 -12.41
N PHE A 42 20.31 -8.74 -12.26
CA PHE A 42 20.92 -9.49 -13.36
C PHE A 42 20.58 -10.97 -13.21
N PRO A 43 19.63 -11.52 -14.00
CA PRO A 43 19.17 -12.90 -13.88
C PRO A 43 20.32 -13.92 -13.94
N GLU A 44 21.30 -13.67 -14.81
CA GLU A 44 22.48 -14.54 -14.93
C GLU A 44 23.31 -14.61 -13.66
N LEU A 45 23.56 -13.48 -12.99
CA LEU A 45 24.33 -13.43 -11.75
C LEU A 45 23.56 -14.02 -10.57
N VAL A 46 22.24 -13.87 -10.57
CA VAL A 46 21.38 -14.48 -9.54
C VAL A 46 21.39 -16.00 -9.65
N LEU A 47 21.25 -16.53 -10.87
CA LEU A 47 21.16 -17.98 -11.09
C LEU A 47 22.53 -18.67 -11.08
N LYS A 48 23.58 -18.05 -11.63
CA LYS A 48 24.93 -18.65 -11.72
C LYS A 48 25.80 -18.38 -10.49
N GLN A 49 25.57 -17.27 -9.76
CA GLN A 49 26.41 -16.88 -8.61
C GLN A 49 25.63 -16.73 -7.29
N PHE A 50 24.37 -17.19 -7.23
CA PHE A 50 23.55 -17.19 -6.01
C PHE A 50 23.48 -15.84 -5.28
N GLN A 51 23.52 -14.73 -6.03
CA GLN A 51 23.43 -13.38 -5.46
C GLN A 51 21.97 -13.04 -5.08
N VAL A 52 21.41 -13.77 -4.12
CA VAL A 52 19.98 -13.74 -3.74
C VAL A 52 19.51 -12.38 -3.22
N TRP A 53 20.40 -11.56 -2.66
CA TRP A 53 20.05 -10.21 -2.21
C TRP A 53 19.50 -9.34 -3.34
N ARG A 54 19.96 -9.54 -4.59
CA ARG A 54 19.49 -8.78 -5.76
C ARG A 54 18.01 -8.95 -6.05
N LEU A 55 17.43 -10.10 -5.68
CA LEU A 55 16.00 -10.36 -5.82
C LEU A 55 15.17 -9.45 -4.92
N ILE A 56 15.75 -8.94 -3.83
CA ILE A 56 15.08 -8.11 -2.83
C ILE A 56 15.48 -6.64 -3.02
N THR A 57 16.78 -6.35 -3.14
CA THR A 57 17.30 -4.97 -3.16
C THR A 57 16.81 -4.16 -4.37
N ASN A 58 16.55 -4.79 -5.52
CA ASN A 58 16.08 -4.10 -6.72
C ASN A 58 14.72 -3.40 -6.54
N PHE A 59 13.90 -3.84 -5.58
CA PHE A 59 12.59 -3.24 -5.27
C PHE A 59 12.70 -1.95 -4.46
N PHE A 60 13.82 -1.73 -3.78
CA PHE A 60 14.03 -0.53 -2.95
C PHE A 60 14.77 0.58 -3.70
N PHE A 61 15.06 0.39 -4.99
CA PHE A 61 15.69 1.42 -5.80
C PHE A 61 14.69 2.01 -6.79
N LEU A 62 14.40 3.30 -6.64
CA LEU A 62 13.45 4.05 -7.48
C LEU A 62 14.15 4.91 -8.53
N GLY A 63 15.48 4.84 -8.63
CA GLY A 63 16.30 5.74 -9.44
C GLY A 63 17.01 6.81 -8.60
N GLY A 64 17.76 7.66 -9.29
CA GLY A 64 18.44 8.82 -8.70
C GLY A 64 17.48 9.94 -8.32
N PHE A 65 17.98 10.92 -7.56
CA PHE A 65 17.20 12.10 -7.17
C PHE A 65 16.74 12.87 -8.42
N SER A 66 15.42 12.92 -8.60
CA SER A 66 14.72 13.55 -9.73
C SER A 66 13.31 13.90 -9.32
N ILE A 67 12.61 14.70 -10.14
CA ILE A 67 11.19 14.98 -9.94
C ILE A 67 10.39 13.67 -9.93
N ASN A 68 10.70 12.72 -10.81
CA ASN A 68 10.06 11.40 -10.87
C ASN A 68 10.29 10.60 -9.58
N PHE A 69 11.49 10.65 -9.00
CA PHE A 69 11.75 10.04 -7.69
C PHE A 69 10.86 10.64 -6.59
N GLY A 70 10.78 11.98 -6.52
CA GLY A 70 9.94 12.68 -5.55
C GLY A 70 8.46 12.34 -5.70
N ILE A 71 7.96 12.30 -6.94
CA ILE A 71 6.60 11.88 -7.26
C ILE A 71 6.36 10.43 -6.80
N ARG A 72 7.27 9.50 -7.12
CA ARG A 72 7.15 8.08 -6.72
C ARG A 72 7.16 7.93 -5.19
N LEU A 73 7.97 8.70 -4.47
CA LEU A 73 7.96 8.72 -3.01
C LEU A 73 6.63 9.28 -2.46
N LEU A 74 6.08 10.33 -3.07
CA LEU A 74 4.76 10.86 -2.74
C LEU A 74 3.65 9.83 -3.01
N MET A 75 3.74 9.07 -4.10
CA MET A 75 2.78 8.00 -4.39
C MET A 75 2.76 6.95 -3.28
N ILE A 76 3.94 6.53 -2.78
CA ILE A 76 4.05 5.62 -1.64
C ILE A 76 3.39 6.25 -0.41
N ALA A 77 3.77 7.49 -0.07
CA ALA A 77 3.30 8.19 1.13
C ALA A 77 1.80 8.51 1.10
N ARG A 78 1.19 8.66 -0.09
CA ARG A 78 -0.24 8.97 -0.25
C ARG A 78 -1.07 7.72 -0.48
N TYR A 79 -0.77 6.96 -1.53
CA TYR A 79 -1.61 5.84 -1.98
C TYR A 79 -1.30 4.55 -1.21
N GLY A 80 -0.03 4.29 -0.91
CA GLY A 80 0.35 3.17 -0.04
C GLY A 80 -0.29 3.30 1.35
N VAL A 81 -0.23 4.49 1.94
CA VAL A 81 -0.86 4.76 3.25
C VAL A 81 -2.37 4.59 3.22
N GLN A 82 -3.04 5.07 2.17
CA GLN A 82 -4.49 4.92 2.03
C GLN A 82 -4.91 3.46 1.83
N LEU A 83 -4.10 2.66 1.14
CA LEU A 83 -4.32 1.21 1.05
C LEU A 83 -4.13 0.52 2.41
N GLU A 84 -3.02 0.79 3.10
CA GLU A 84 -2.69 0.11 4.37
C GLU A 84 -3.65 0.51 5.51
N LYS A 85 -4.08 1.79 5.56
CA LYS A 85 -5.03 2.29 6.58
C LYS A 85 -6.50 2.15 6.19
N GLY A 86 -6.83 2.00 4.91
CA GLY A 86 -8.21 1.91 4.45
C GLY A 86 -8.64 0.44 4.34
N PRO A 87 -8.52 -0.17 3.16
CA PRO A 87 -8.98 -1.55 2.98
C PRO A 87 -8.24 -2.58 3.84
N PHE A 88 -6.96 -2.36 4.11
CA PHE A 88 -6.13 -3.28 4.91
C PHE A 88 -6.01 -2.87 6.38
N GLU A 89 -6.90 -2.02 6.88
CA GLU A 89 -6.90 -1.61 8.28
C GLU A 89 -6.97 -2.85 9.20
N ARG A 90 -6.03 -2.96 10.14
CA ARG A 90 -5.84 -4.13 11.04
C ARG A 90 -5.54 -5.46 10.34
N ARG A 91 -5.27 -5.44 9.03
CA ARG A 91 -4.88 -6.57 8.18
C ARG A 91 -3.52 -6.31 7.52
N THR A 92 -2.57 -5.83 8.30
CA THR A 92 -1.22 -5.52 7.82
C THR A 92 -0.52 -6.72 7.17
N ALA A 93 -0.85 -7.94 7.59
CA ALA A 93 -0.38 -9.18 6.96
C ALA A 93 -0.90 -9.36 5.52
N ASP A 94 -2.14 -8.97 5.25
CA ASP A 94 -2.72 -9.05 3.91
C ASP A 94 -2.10 -7.99 2.98
N PHE A 95 -1.83 -6.79 3.49
CA PHE A 95 -1.10 -5.75 2.76
C PHE A 95 0.35 -6.17 2.46
N LEU A 96 1.04 -6.75 3.43
CA LEU A 96 2.39 -7.28 3.23
C LEU A 96 2.38 -8.43 2.22
N TRP A 97 1.38 -9.31 2.27
CA TRP A 97 1.24 -10.40 1.30
C TRP A 97 0.97 -9.88 -0.11
N MET A 98 0.16 -8.83 -0.27
CA MET A 98 -0.03 -8.13 -1.55
C MET A 98 1.31 -7.62 -2.11
N MET A 99 2.13 -6.98 -1.27
CA MET A 99 3.47 -6.50 -1.68
C MET A 99 4.37 -7.67 -2.11
N ILE A 100 4.39 -8.76 -1.34
CA ILE A 100 5.17 -9.97 -1.66
C ILE A 100 4.70 -10.61 -2.97
N PHE A 101 3.39 -10.79 -3.14
CA PHE A 101 2.82 -11.34 -4.37
C PHE A 101 3.17 -10.46 -5.58
N GLY A 102 3.07 -9.14 -5.41
CA GLY A 102 3.48 -8.17 -6.40
C GLY A 102 4.94 -8.33 -6.81
N SER A 103 5.84 -8.35 -5.82
CA SER A 103 7.26 -8.58 -6.04
C SER A 103 7.53 -9.91 -6.75
N LEU A 104 6.90 -11.02 -6.33
CA LEU A 104 7.06 -12.32 -6.99
C LEU A 104 6.59 -12.30 -8.44
N THR A 105 5.43 -11.68 -8.69
CA THR A 105 4.89 -11.52 -10.05
C THR A 105 5.85 -10.71 -10.93
N LEU A 106 6.37 -9.60 -10.41
CA LEU A 106 7.32 -8.75 -11.13
C LEU A 106 8.66 -9.47 -11.39
N LEU A 107 9.13 -10.29 -10.45
CA LEU A 107 10.32 -11.14 -10.67
C LEU A 107 10.09 -12.13 -11.80
N VAL A 108 8.94 -12.82 -11.83
CA VAL A 108 8.59 -13.75 -12.90
C VAL A 108 8.51 -13.04 -14.25
N LEU A 109 7.87 -11.87 -14.30
CA LEU A 109 7.80 -11.06 -15.53
C LEU A 109 9.19 -10.62 -15.99
N SER A 110 10.09 -10.26 -15.07
CA SER A 110 11.45 -9.82 -15.39
C SER A 110 12.35 -10.92 -15.97
N VAL A 111 12.01 -12.21 -15.77
CA VAL A 111 12.74 -13.32 -16.42
C VAL A 111 12.54 -13.32 -17.94
N ILE A 112 11.42 -12.79 -18.43
CA ILE A 112 11.12 -12.73 -19.86
C ILE A 112 11.98 -11.61 -20.49
N PRO A 113 12.84 -11.90 -21.50
CA PRO A 113 13.77 -10.92 -22.05
C PRO A 113 13.11 -9.62 -22.55
N PHE A 114 11.90 -9.71 -23.08
CA PHE A 114 11.14 -8.55 -23.55
C PHE A 114 10.71 -7.60 -22.42
N PHE A 115 10.44 -8.14 -21.22
CA PHE A 115 10.01 -7.41 -20.04
C PHE A 115 11.15 -7.12 -19.05
N TRP A 116 12.38 -7.45 -19.43
CA TRP A 116 13.51 -7.33 -18.53
C TRP A 116 13.80 -5.86 -18.22
N THR A 117 13.81 -5.55 -16.92
CA THR A 117 14.24 -4.25 -16.40
C THR A 117 15.12 -4.46 -15.16
N PRO A 118 16.19 -3.66 -15.01
CA PRO A 118 17.16 -3.86 -13.93
C PRO A 118 16.61 -3.50 -12.54
N PHE A 119 15.56 -2.69 -12.45
CA PHE A 119 14.99 -2.21 -11.20
C PHE A 119 13.46 -2.29 -11.25
N LEU A 120 12.87 -3.04 -10.32
CA LEU A 120 11.41 -3.25 -10.25
C LEU A 120 10.75 -2.42 -9.14
N GLY A 121 11.50 -1.59 -8.41
CA GLY A 121 10.93 -0.72 -7.37
C GLY A 121 9.89 0.25 -7.91
N VAL A 122 10.19 0.85 -9.07
CA VAL A 122 9.22 1.64 -9.85
C VAL A 122 7.93 0.85 -10.11
N SER A 123 8.06 -0.37 -10.60
CA SER A 123 6.92 -1.23 -10.94
C SER A 123 6.07 -1.54 -9.70
N LEU A 124 6.71 -1.76 -8.55
CA LEU A 124 5.99 -1.99 -7.30
C LEU A 124 5.21 -0.75 -6.83
N VAL A 125 5.75 0.47 -7.05
CA VAL A 125 5.01 1.72 -6.78
C VAL A 125 3.81 1.86 -7.71
N PHE A 126 3.98 1.58 -9.00
CA PHE A 126 2.87 1.61 -9.97
C PHE A 126 1.80 0.56 -9.69
N MET A 127 2.19 -0.60 -9.17
CA MET A 127 1.24 -1.59 -8.68
C MET A 127 0.41 -1.06 -7.51
N LEU A 128 1.02 -0.40 -6.51
CA LEU A 128 0.30 0.23 -5.40
C LEU A 128 -0.68 1.29 -5.89
N LEU A 129 -0.22 2.17 -6.79
CA LEU A 129 -1.03 3.19 -7.44
C LEU A 129 -2.23 2.56 -8.16
N TYR A 130 -1.98 1.49 -8.92
CA TYR A 130 -3.01 0.77 -9.65
C TYR A 130 -4.06 0.18 -8.71
N LEU A 131 -3.65 -0.57 -7.69
CA LEU A 131 -4.60 -1.18 -6.75
C LEU A 131 -5.42 -0.14 -6.01
N TRP A 132 -4.81 0.97 -5.61
CA TRP A 132 -5.53 2.09 -5.02
C TRP A 132 -6.56 2.69 -5.99
N SER A 133 -6.19 2.87 -7.26
CA SER A 133 -7.12 3.39 -8.30
C SER A 133 -8.35 2.49 -8.52
N ARG A 134 -8.17 1.18 -8.36
CA ARG A 134 -9.23 0.19 -8.53
C ARG A 134 -10.10 0.06 -7.28
N GLU A 135 -9.55 0.31 -6.11
CA GLU A 135 -10.29 0.32 -4.86
C GLU A 135 -11.19 1.55 -4.71
N PHE A 136 -10.72 2.71 -5.17
CA PHE A 136 -11.44 3.97 -5.06
C PHE A 136 -11.74 4.61 -6.43
N PRO A 137 -12.37 3.90 -7.39
CA PRO A 137 -12.42 4.33 -8.80
C PRO A 137 -13.16 5.65 -9.03
N ASN A 138 -14.11 5.98 -8.14
CA ASN A 138 -14.93 7.19 -8.21
C ASN A 138 -14.34 8.38 -7.42
N ALA A 139 -13.22 8.19 -6.73
CA ALA A 139 -12.57 9.28 -6.01
C ALA A 139 -12.02 10.32 -7.00
N ASN A 140 -12.24 11.60 -6.74
CA ASN A 140 -11.68 12.68 -7.55
C ASN A 140 -10.30 13.07 -7.01
N ILE A 141 -9.29 13.04 -7.88
CA ILE A 141 -7.91 13.38 -7.55
C ILE A 141 -7.46 14.57 -8.39
N SER A 142 -6.97 15.60 -7.72
CA SER A 142 -6.32 16.73 -8.38
C SER A 142 -4.85 16.39 -8.67
N LEU A 143 -4.50 16.31 -9.95
CA LEU A 143 -3.16 16.12 -10.47
C LEU A 143 -2.35 17.41 -10.30
N TYR A 144 -1.47 17.45 -9.29
CA TYR A 144 -0.65 18.63 -8.95
C TYR A 144 -1.43 19.95 -8.82
N GLY A 145 -2.74 19.88 -8.52
CA GLY A 145 -3.62 21.04 -8.44
C GLY A 145 -4.08 21.61 -9.78
N LEU A 146 -3.66 21.03 -10.91
CA LEU A 146 -3.96 21.53 -12.26
C LEU A 146 -5.23 20.91 -12.85
N VAL A 147 -5.34 19.58 -12.78
CA VAL A 147 -6.43 18.83 -13.44
C VAL A 147 -7.08 17.88 -12.44
N THR A 148 -8.41 17.91 -12.35
CA THR A 148 -9.16 16.91 -11.57
C THR A 148 -9.48 15.71 -12.46
N LEU A 149 -9.13 14.51 -12.00
CA LEU A 149 -9.40 13.26 -12.70
C LEU A 149 -9.93 12.21 -11.74
N LYS A 150 -10.76 11.31 -12.27
CA LYS A 150 -11.20 10.14 -11.50
C LYS A 150 -10.00 9.23 -11.25
N ALA A 151 -9.90 8.73 -10.03
CA ALA A 151 -8.84 7.83 -9.58
C ALA A 151 -8.61 6.66 -10.55
N PHE A 152 -9.66 6.12 -11.17
CA PHE A 152 -9.56 5.09 -12.19
C PHE A 152 -8.55 5.41 -13.33
N TYR A 153 -8.45 6.67 -13.75
CA TYR A 153 -7.53 7.11 -14.81
C TYR A 153 -6.12 7.45 -14.31
N LEU A 154 -5.91 7.49 -12.99
CA LEU A 154 -4.67 7.95 -12.37
C LEU A 154 -3.42 7.15 -12.79
N PRO A 155 -3.44 5.81 -12.91
CA PRO A 155 -2.27 5.05 -13.35
C PRO A 155 -1.82 5.43 -14.77
N TRP A 156 -2.78 5.68 -15.65
CA TRP A 156 -2.51 6.09 -17.04
C TRP A 156 -2.02 7.53 -17.12
N ALA A 157 -2.58 8.43 -16.31
CA ALA A 157 -2.10 9.80 -16.21
C ALA A 157 -0.66 9.86 -15.66
N MET A 158 -0.34 9.06 -14.64
CA MET A 158 1.03 8.96 -14.10
C MET A 158 2.01 8.39 -15.11
N LEU A 159 1.63 7.33 -15.84
CA LEU A 159 2.45 6.77 -16.90
C LEU A 159 2.74 7.80 -18.00
N ALA A 160 1.73 8.57 -18.43
CA ALA A 160 1.91 9.62 -19.43
C ALA A 160 2.87 10.71 -18.94
N LEU A 161 2.77 11.11 -17.67
CA LEU A 161 3.68 12.08 -17.06
C LEU A 161 5.12 11.55 -16.97
N ASP A 162 5.29 10.28 -16.61
CA ASP A 162 6.60 9.65 -16.58
C ASP A 162 7.25 9.69 -17.98
N VAL A 163 6.50 9.40 -19.05
CA VAL A 163 6.98 9.53 -20.44
C VAL A 163 7.36 10.97 -20.77
N ILE A 164 6.55 11.95 -20.37
CA ILE A 164 6.84 13.38 -20.59
C ILE A 164 8.14 13.80 -19.89
N PHE A 165 8.41 13.28 -18.70
CA PHE A 165 9.65 13.53 -17.96
C PHE A 165 10.83 12.65 -18.40
N GLY A 166 10.67 11.85 -19.45
CA GLY A 166 11.75 11.02 -20.01
C GLY A 166 12.01 9.72 -19.25
N SER A 167 11.10 9.27 -18.37
CA SER A 167 11.19 7.96 -17.72
C SER A 167 10.92 6.82 -18.71
N LYS A 168 11.47 5.64 -18.39
CA LYS A 168 11.16 4.42 -19.15
C LYS A 168 9.73 3.97 -18.84
N ILE A 169 8.95 3.68 -19.88
CA ILE A 169 7.55 3.23 -19.79
C ILE A 169 7.40 1.79 -19.27
N MET A 170 8.38 0.92 -19.55
CA MET A 170 8.28 -0.51 -19.25
C MET A 170 8.08 -0.81 -17.76
N PRO A 171 8.90 -0.25 -16.84
CA PRO A 171 8.68 -0.43 -15.41
C PRO A 171 7.27 -0.04 -14.94
N ASP A 172 6.71 1.04 -15.47
CA ASP A 172 5.37 1.51 -15.09
C ASP A 172 4.27 0.55 -15.59
N LEU A 173 4.39 0.06 -16.84
CA LEU A 173 3.49 -0.96 -17.41
C LEU A 173 3.55 -2.28 -16.63
N LEU A 174 4.73 -2.74 -16.24
CA LEU A 174 4.88 -3.95 -15.43
C LEU A 174 4.16 -3.82 -14.09
N GLY A 175 4.20 -2.64 -13.48
CA GLY A 175 3.46 -2.35 -12.26
C GLY A 175 1.94 -2.44 -12.47
N ILE A 176 1.44 -1.87 -13.56
CA ILE A 176 0.02 -1.96 -13.93
C ILE A 176 -0.40 -3.41 -14.17
N ILE A 177 0.41 -4.20 -14.89
CA ILE A 177 0.14 -5.62 -15.17
C ILE A 177 0.12 -6.43 -13.87
N ALA A 178 1.12 -6.26 -13.00
CA ALA A 178 1.20 -6.96 -11.72
C ALA A 178 0.02 -6.59 -10.80
N GLY A 179 -0.35 -5.31 -10.76
CA GLY A 179 -1.54 -4.85 -10.03
C GLY A 179 -2.83 -5.41 -10.59
N HIS A 180 -2.97 -5.47 -11.92
CA HIS A 180 -4.14 -6.07 -12.54
C HIS A 180 -4.24 -7.57 -12.28
N LEU A 181 -3.11 -8.30 -12.33
CA LEU A 181 -3.08 -9.73 -12.02
C LEU A 181 -3.48 -9.99 -10.57
N TYR A 182 -2.95 -9.21 -9.62
CA TYR A 182 -3.37 -9.31 -8.22
C TYR A 182 -4.87 -9.04 -8.08
N TYR A 183 -5.37 -7.92 -8.62
CA TYR A 183 -6.79 -7.57 -8.59
C TYR A 183 -7.67 -8.66 -9.22
N PHE A 184 -7.23 -9.24 -10.35
CA PHE A 184 -7.94 -10.32 -11.01
C PHE A 184 -8.05 -11.56 -10.11
N LEU A 185 -6.95 -11.99 -9.52
CA LEU A 185 -6.91 -13.21 -8.70
C LEU A 185 -7.57 -13.03 -7.32
N THR A 186 -7.58 -11.81 -6.76
CA THR A 186 -8.20 -11.54 -5.44
C THR A 186 -9.64 -11.05 -5.51
N VAL A 187 -10.05 -10.42 -6.62
CA VAL A 187 -11.39 -9.81 -6.75
C VAL A 187 -12.20 -10.51 -7.84
N LEU A 188 -11.71 -10.54 -9.08
CA LEU A 188 -12.50 -11.05 -10.22
C LEU A 188 -12.69 -12.57 -10.19
N HIS A 189 -11.64 -13.32 -9.89
CA HIS A 189 -11.67 -14.79 -9.87
C HIS A 189 -12.54 -15.34 -8.73
N PRO A 190 -12.50 -14.82 -7.49
CA PRO A 190 -13.43 -15.25 -6.44
C PRO A 190 -14.88 -14.87 -6.71
N LEU A 191 -15.14 -13.78 -7.45
CA LEU A 191 -16.49 -13.40 -7.88
C LEU A 191 -17.05 -14.36 -8.95
N ALA A 192 -16.20 -14.90 -9.81
CA ALA A 192 -16.59 -15.83 -10.88
C ALA A 192 -16.63 -17.31 -10.44
N THR A 193 -15.75 -17.74 -9.53
CA THR A 193 -15.54 -19.18 -9.21
C THR A 193 -15.79 -19.53 -7.74
N GLY A 194 -15.96 -18.55 -6.85
CA GLY A 194 -16.23 -18.77 -5.43
C GLY A 194 -15.04 -19.28 -4.59
N LYS A 195 -13.88 -19.53 -5.20
CA LYS A 195 -12.65 -20.00 -4.52
C LYS A 195 -11.59 -18.90 -4.44
N ASN A 196 -11.18 -18.55 -3.22
CA ASN A 196 -10.08 -17.63 -2.91
C ASN A 196 -8.74 -18.38 -2.88
N TYR A 197 -7.98 -18.37 -3.96
CA TYR A 197 -6.65 -19.01 -4.00
C TYR A 197 -5.55 -18.18 -3.33
N LEU A 198 -5.70 -16.84 -3.27
CA LEU A 198 -4.74 -15.93 -2.63
C LEU A 198 -5.06 -15.66 -1.16
N LYS A 199 -5.27 -16.72 -0.37
CA LYS A 199 -5.39 -16.57 1.09
C LYS A 199 -4.00 -16.29 1.68
N THR A 200 -3.88 -15.26 2.50
CA THR A 200 -2.63 -14.92 3.19
C THR A 200 -2.06 -16.13 3.92
N PRO A 201 -0.83 -16.57 3.59
CA PRO A 201 -0.23 -17.73 4.21
C PRO A 201 -0.08 -17.55 5.73
N LYS A 202 -0.25 -18.64 6.49
CA LYS A 202 -0.12 -18.61 7.96
C LYS A 202 1.25 -18.10 8.44
N TRP A 203 2.31 -18.29 7.65
CA TRP A 203 3.66 -17.81 7.99
C TRP A 203 3.76 -16.28 7.95
N VAL A 204 3.05 -15.60 7.04
CA VAL A 204 3.04 -14.13 6.96
C VAL A 204 2.35 -13.55 8.18
N ASN A 205 1.20 -14.13 8.55
CA ASN A 205 0.50 -13.77 9.79
C ASN A 205 1.38 -13.99 11.02
N LYS A 206 2.11 -15.11 11.09
CA LYS A 206 3.05 -15.40 12.17
C LYS A 206 4.22 -14.40 12.20
N LEU A 207 4.73 -13.96 11.04
CA LEU A 207 5.79 -12.96 10.94
C LEU A 207 5.30 -11.59 11.46
N VAL A 208 4.16 -11.10 10.95
CA VAL A 208 3.58 -9.83 11.38
C VAL A 208 3.25 -9.84 12.88
N ALA A 209 2.68 -10.95 13.38
CA ALA A 209 2.40 -11.12 14.81
C ALA A 209 3.68 -11.19 15.66
N ARG A 210 4.70 -11.94 15.21
CA ARG A 210 6.00 -12.07 15.91
C ARG A 210 6.72 -10.73 16.02
N TRP A 211 6.64 -9.90 14.98
CA TRP A 211 7.27 -8.59 14.94
C TRP A 211 6.36 -7.46 15.47
N ARG A 212 5.16 -7.80 15.98
CA ARG A 212 4.13 -6.85 16.46
C ARG A 212 3.84 -5.71 15.47
N ILE A 213 4.00 -5.97 14.18
CA ILE A 213 3.82 -4.97 13.12
C ILE A 213 2.32 -4.71 12.99
N GLY A 214 1.87 -3.51 13.35
CA GLY A 214 0.45 -3.16 13.36
C GLY A 214 -0.34 -3.65 14.59
N ALA A 215 0.34 -4.17 15.62
CA ALA A 215 -0.31 -4.38 16.91
C ALA A 215 -0.78 -3.01 17.44
N PRO A 216 -2.03 -2.88 17.93
CA PRO A 216 -2.45 -1.66 18.58
C PRO A 216 -1.45 -1.40 19.72
N VAL A 217 -0.90 -0.19 19.77
CA VAL A 217 -0.29 0.32 21.00
C VAL A 217 -1.34 0.05 22.06
N ALA A 218 -1.01 -0.77 23.06
CA ALA A 218 -1.93 -1.06 24.14
C ALA A 218 -2.51 0.27 24.56
N SER A 219 -3.81 0.46 24.35
CA SER A 219 -4.49 1.60 24.92
C SER A 219 -4.12 1.52 26.38
N VAL A 220 -3.46 2.56 26.88
CA VAL A 220 -3.22 2.71 28.31
C VAL A 220 -4.59 2.54 28.91
N ARG A 221 -4.86 1.36 29.48
CA ARG A 221 -6.04 1.11 30.29
C ARG A 221 -5.91 2.18 31.35
N GLN A 222 -6.73 3.22 31.24
CA GLN A 222 -6.79 4.27 32.24
C GLN A 222 -7.18 3.56 33.52
N ALA A 223 -6.15 3.31 34.34
CA ALA A 223 -6.27 2.53 35.55
C ALA A 223 -7.09 3.36 36.54
N GLY A 224 -8.21 2.78 36.98
CA GLY A 224 -8.79 2.94 38.30
C GLY A 224 -8.99 4.37 38.80
N GLY A 225 -10.22 4.87 38.66
CA GLY A 225 -10.71 6.03 39.40
C GLY A 225 -12.05 5.71 40.07
N VAL A 226 -11.98 4.97 41.18
CA VAL A 226 -12.83 5.03 42.39
C VAL A 226 -14.36 5.05 42.22
N GLY A 227 -14.99 3.97 42.69
CA GLY A 227 -16.43 3.93 42.91
C GLY A 227 -16.87 4.77 44.12
N ALA A 228 -18.05 5.37 44.00
CA ALA A 228 -18.87 5.79 45.12
C ALA A 228 -20.34 5.59 44.72
N GLY A 229 -21.05 4.77 45.49
CA GLY A 229 -22.48 4.51 45.31
C GLY A 229 -23.36 5.58 45.97
N GLY A 230 -24.64 5.59 45.59
CA GLY A 230 -25.70 6.32 46.29
C GLY A 230 -26.91 6.66 45.41
N PRO A 231 -28.15 6.26 45.76
CA PRO A 231 -29.32 6.29 44.87
C PRO A 231 -30.19 7.56 45.02
N GLY A 232 -30.98 7.89 44.00
CA GLY A 232 -31.98 8.96 44.08
C GLY A 232 -33.00 8.90 42.95
N ALA A 233 -34.29 8.88 43.32
CA ALA A 233 -35.46 8.71 42.48
C ALA A 233 -36.12 10.04 42.07
N GLY A 234 -37.04 9.97 41.09
CA GLY A 234 -37.95 11.03 40.62
C GLY A 234 -37.51 11.61 39.26
N GLY A 235 -38.29 11.66 38.18
CA GLY A 235 -39.74 11.81 38.01
C GLY A 235 -39.96 13.12 37.23
N GLY A 236 -40.45 13.07 35.99
CA GLY A 236 -40.75 14.31 35.24
C GLY A 236 -40.80 14.20 33.72
N VAL A 237 -42.02 14.26 33.20
CA VAL A 237 -42.49 14.30 31.81
C VAL A 237 -42.02 15.56 31.05
N GLY A 238 -41.80 15.44 29.72
CA GLY A 238 -42.23 16.48 28.77
C GLY A 238 -41.23 17.00 27.73
N GLY A 239 -41.47 16.64 26.46
CA GLY A 239 -41.54 17.63 25.39
C GLY A 239 -40.35 17.78 24.42
N GLY A 240 -40.65 17.67 23.13
CA GLY A 240 -40.01 18.48 22.08
C GLY A 240 -38.96 17.79 21.24
N GLY A 241 -39.39 17.15 20.16
CA GLY A 241 -38.52 16.64 19.11
C GLY A 241 -37.98 17.72 18.17
N ALA A 242 -37.15 17.25 17.23
CA ALA A 242 -36.56 17.92 16.07
C ALA A 242 -35.21 18.64 16.27
N TYR A 243 -34.15 17.84 16.41
CA TYR A 243 -32.88 18.14 15.76
C TYR A 243 -32.58 17.06 14.74
N SER A 244 -32.79 17.42 13.48
CA SER A 244 -32.47 16.65 12.29
C SER A 244 -31.00 16.25 12.33
N SER A 245 -30.74 14.98 12.62
CA SER A 245 -29.44 14.36 12.49
C SER A 245 -29.01 14.48 11.03
N ALA A 246 -27.98 15.30 10.78
CA ALA A 246 -27.25 15.34 9.53
C ALA A 246 -26.92 13.91 9.11
N ARG A 247 -27.64 13.44 8.09
CA ARG A 247 -27.49 12.12 7.48
C ARG A 247 -26.06 12.03 6.97
N ALA A 248 -25.26 11.16 7.58
CA ALA A 248 -23.98 10.75 7.04
C ALA A 248 -24.17 10.35 5.57
N PRO A 249 -23.28 10.76 4.65
CA PRO A 249 -23.38 10.35 3.26
C PRO A 249 -23.35 8.81 3.20
N PRO A 250 -24.10 8.19 2.27
CA PRO A 250 -24.17 6.74 2.19
C PRO A 250 -22.76 6.21 1.93
N GLU A 251 -22.27 5.33 2.82
CA GLU A 251 -21.08 4.52 2.56
C GLU A 251 -21.32 3.77 1.25
N SER A 252 -20.68 4.23 0.17
CA SER A 252 -20.67 3.49 -1.08
C SER A 252 -19.97 2.16 -0.83
N SER A 253 -20.73 1.08 -0.85
CA SER A 253 -20.33 -0.33 -0.73
C SER A 253 -19.46 -0.84 -1.89
N ASN A 254 -18.66 0.04 -2.51
CA ASN A 254 -17.79 -0.22 -3.67
C ASN A 254 -16.31 -0.38 -3.28
N THR A 255 -16.03 -0.87 -2.09
CA THR A 255 -14.65 -1.19 -1.68
C THR A 255 -14.38 -2.64 -2.04
N ALA A 256 -13.54 -2.87 -3.06
CA ALA A 256 -13.28 -4.20 -3.63
C ALA A 256 -12.69 -5.16 -2.58
N PHE A 257 -12.02 -4.63 -1.55
CA PHE A 257 -11.38 -5.41 -0.49
C PHE A 257 -12.12 -5.44 0.87
N ARG A 258 -13.19 -4.64 1.07
CA ARG A 258 -13.87 -4.51 2.39
C ARG A 258 -15.00 -5.52 2.62
N GLY A 259 -15.46 -6.20 1.57
CA GLY A 259 -16.72 -6.97 1.62
C GLY A 259 -16.66 -8.45 2.06
N ARG A 260 -15.50 -9.08 2.25
CA ARG A 260 -15.46 -10.56 2.48
C ARG A 260 -14.36 -11.01 3.43
N SER A 261 -14.58 -10.82 4.73
CA SER A 261 -13.95 -11.62 5.77
C SER A 261 -14.86 -12.79 6.11
N TYR A 262 -14.51 -14.00 5.68
CA TYR A 262 -14.91 -15.18 6.43
C TYR A 262 -14.22 -15.04 7.79
N ARG A 263 -15.04 -14.91 8.84
CA ARG A 263 -14.60 -14.96 10.23
C ARG A 263 -13.75 -16.22 10.39
N LEU A 264 -12.49 -16.04 10.77
CA LEU A 264 -11.72 -17.11 11.39
C LEU A 264 -12.19 -17.18 12.85
N THR A 265 -13.35 -17.79 13.04
CA THR A 265 -13.78 -18.37 14.29
C THR A 265 -14.16 -19.80 13.93
N ASP A 266 -13.18 -20.67 14.13
CA ASP A 266 -13.25 -22.04 14.68
C ASP A 266 -12.05 -22.88 14.17
#